data_AF-A0A0C3J6X7-F1
#
_entry.id   AF-A0A0C3J6X7-F1
#
_cell.length_a   1.000
_cell.length_b   1.000
_cell.length_c   1.000
_cell.angle_alpha   90.00
_cell.angle_beta   90.00
_cell.angle_gamma   90.00
#
_symmetry.space_group_name_H-M   'P 1'
#
loop_
_entity.id
_entity.type
_entity.pdbx_description
1 polymer ?
#
loop_
_entity_poly.entity_id
_entity_poly.type
_entity_poly.pdbx_seq_one_letter_code
_entity_poly.pdbx_strand_id
1 'polypeptide(L)'
;MVFHLPATKCLTKGETVQCAPQDDPITDPFHALQNHFHLNPATKDAHLFAWSHPIRGIRPLSKYKVMRKIAKAAKSHIGFPNLKGHSLCIGGTLFYLLKEIPFDVIKTMGRWSGESFTLYLRHHALVLAPFLQSKPETLNSLKQYILPPVQ
;
A
#
# COMPACT_ATOMS: atom_id res chain seq x y z
N MET A 1 -13.35 -4.75 8.15
CA MET A 1 -13.76 -5.91 7.32
C MET A 1 -12.79 -7.06 7.53
N VAL A 2 -13.29 -8.29 7.57
CA VAL A 2 -12.48 -9.50 7.71
C VAL A 2 -12.77 -10.43 6.53
N PHE A 3 -11.75 -10.98 5.90
CA PHE A 3 -11.91 -11.95 4.81
C PHE A 3 -10.84 -13.04 4.87
N HIS A 4 -11.17 -14.22 4.37
CA HIS A 4 -10.28 -15.37 4.33
C HIS A 4 -9.61 -15.47 2.96
N LEU A 5 -8.28 -15.41 2.94
CA LEU A 5 -7.47 -15.70 1.77
C LEU A 5 -7.23 -17.21 1.72
N PRO A 6 -7.55 -17.90 0.62
CA PRO A 6 -7.42 -19.36 0.54
C PRO A 6 -5.97 -19.84 0.53
N ALA A 7 -5.04 -18.99 0.07
CA ALA A 7 -3.61 -19.24 0.10
C ALA A 7 -2.85 -17.91 0.02
N THR A 8 -1.65 -17.89 0.59
CA THR A 8 -0.69 -16.79 0.45
C THR A 8 0.67 -17.35 0.05
N LYS A 9 1.61 -16.46 -0.28
CA LYS A 9 2.99 -16.88 -0.60
C LYS A 9 3.64 -17.67 0.54
N CYS A 10 3.27 -17.39 1.79
CA CYS A 10 3.88 -17.99 2.97
C CYS A 10 3.01 -19.08 3.62
N LEU A 11 1.70 -19.09 3.35
CA LEU A 11 0.75 -20.03 3.97
C LEU A 11 -0.16 -20.64 2.89
N THR A 12 0.07 -21.91 2.58
CA THR A 12 -0.71 -22.63 1.56
C THR A 12 -2.12 -22.97 2.00
N LYS A 13 -2.38 -23.05 3.32
CA LYS A 13 -3.71 -23.28 3.91
C LYS A 13 -4.54 -22.00 4.04
N GLY A 14 -4.03 -20.88 3.55
CA GLY A 14 -4.69 -19.59 3.68
C GLY A 14 -4.54 -18.96 5.05
N GLU A 15 -5.19 -17.82 5.21
CA GLU A 15 -5.26 -17.10 6.48
C GLU A 15 -6.43 -16.11 6.48
N THR A 16 -6.80 -15.67 7.68
CA THR A 16 -7.72 -14.54 7.85
C THR A 16 -6.94 -13.23 7.81
N VAL A 17 -7.38 -12.30 6.97
CA VAL A 17 -6.83 -10.94 6.90
C VAL A 17 -7.90 -9.91 7.22
N GLN A 18 -7.44 -8.75 7.67
CA GLN A 18 -8.28 -7.66 8.11
C GLN A 18 -8.00 -6.41 7.28
N CYS A 19 -9.07 -5.66 6.99
CA CYS A 19 -9.02 -4.34 6.38
C CYS A 19 -9.78 -3.38 7.30
N ALA A 20 -9.09 -2.42 7.90
CA ALA A 20 -9.65 -1.43 8.80
C ALA A 20 -9.87 -0.11 8.05
N PRO A 21 -10.92 0.66 8.41
CA PRO A 21 -11.12 1.99 7.85
C PRO A 21 -9.95 2.93 8.19
N GLN A 22 -9.73 3.93 7.35
CA GLN A 22 -8.82 5.05 7.60
C GLN A 22 -9.59 6.38 7.60
N ASP A 23 -9.05 7.40 8.27
CA ASP A 23 -9.72 8.71 8.41
C ASP A 23 -9.86 9.46 7.07
N ASP A 24 -8.92 9.26 6.15
CA ASP A 24 -8.96 9.86 4.83
C ASP A 24 -9.79 8.99 3.88
N PRO A 25 -10.97 9.47 3.43
CA PRO A 25 -11.86 8.69 2.58
C PRO A 25 -11.29 8.42 1.17
N ILE A 26 -10.32 9.21 0.71
CA ILE A 26 -9.67 9.01 -0.59
C ILE A 26 -8.72 7.82 -0.53
N THR A 27 -8.04 7.64 0.61
CA THR A 27 -7.04 6.59 0.81
C THR A 27 -7.55 5.42 1.68
N ASP A 28 -8.82 5.43 2.09
CA ASP A 28 -9.44 4.39 2.89
C ASP A 28 -9.58 3.05 2.11
N PRO A 29 -8.83 2.00 2.50
CA PRO A 29 -8.92 0.70 1.84
C PRO A 29 -10.26 0.01 2.08
N PHE A 30 -10.97 0.32 3.17
CA PHE A 30 -12.27 -0.26 3.46
C PHE A 30 -13.31 0.26 2.46
N HIS A 31 -13.43 1.58 2.33
CA HIS A 31 -14.32 2.21 1.36
C HIS A 31 -13.98 1.82 -0.09
N ALA A 32 -12.68 1.80 -0.44
CA ALA A 32 -12.23 1.39 -1.78
C ALA A 32 -12.66 -0.04 -2.12
N LEU A 33 -12.59 -0.96 -1.16
CA LEU A 33 -12.98 -2.36 -1.35
C LEU A 33 -14.50 -2.54 -1.40
N GLN A 34 -15.27 -1.79 -0.59
CA GLN A 34 -16.73 -1.75 -0.71
C GLN A 34 -17.18 -1.24 -2.08
N ASN A 35 -16.59 -0.15 -2.56
CA ASN A 35 -16.86 0.37 -3.90
C ASN A 35 -16.50 -0.65 -4.99
N HIS A 36 -15.39 -1.38 -4.83
CA HIS A 36 -15.02 -2.44 -5.75
C HIS A 36 -16.12 -3.52 -5.86
N PHE A 37 -16.65 -4.01 -4.73
CA PHE A 37 -17.74 -4.99 -4.72
C PHE A 37 -19.04 -4.45 -5.29
N HIS A 38 -19.36 -3.18 -5.04
CA HIS A 38 -20.54 -2.53 -5.61
C HIS A 38 -20.46 -2.44 -7.14
N LEU A 39 -19.31 -2.03 -7.68
CA LEU A 39 -19.09 -1.92 -9.13
C LEU A 39 -18.88 -3.26 -9.83
N ASN A 40 -18.49 -4.29 -9.09
CA ASN A 40 -18.16 -5.61 -9.63
C ASN A 40 -18.87 -6.71 -8.83
N PRO A 41 -20.22 -6.77 -8.89
CA PRO A 41 -20.96 -7.82 -8.22
C PRO A 41 -20.49 -9.19 -8.73
N ALA A 42 -20.15 -10.07 -7.80
CA ALA A 42 -19.64 -11.41 -8.10
C ALA A 42 -20.21 -12.42 -7.11
N THR A 43 -20.12 -13.71 -7.45
CA THR A 43 -20.52 -14.81 -6.57
C THR A 43 -19.60 -14.88 -5.34
N LYS A 44 -20.08 -15.52 -4.26
CA LYS A 44 -19.28 -15.68 -3.02
C LYS A 44 -17.98 -16.46 -3.24
N ASP A 45 -17.96 -17.34 -4.24
CA ASP A 45 -16.80 -18.16 -4.60
C ASP A 45 -15.85 -17.46 -5.59
N ALA A 46 -16.20 -16.24 -6.03
CA ALA A 46 -15.33 -15.47 -6.90
C ALA A 46 -14.10 -14.95 -6.14
N HIS A 47 -13.03 -14.67 -6.88
CA HIS A 47 -11.84 -14.06 -6.31
C HIS A 47 -12.16 -12.68 -5.71
N LEU A 48 -11.50 -12.34 -4.59
CA LEU A 48 -11.70 -11.08 -3.87
C LEU A 48 -11.60 -9.82 -4.75
N PHE A 49 -10.72 -9.83 -5.74
CA PHE A 49 -10.55 -8.74 -6.71
C PHE A 49 -11.06 -9.13 -8.10
N ALA A 50 -12.16 -9.88 -8.19
CA ALA A 50 -12.79 -10.18 -9.45
C ALA A 50 -13.46 -8.93 -10.03
N TRP A 51 -13.42 -8.78 -11.34
CA TRP A 51 -14.00 -7.61 -12.02
C TRP A 51 -14.68 -8.00 -13.33
N SER A 52 -15.66 -7.20 -13.73
CA SER A 52 -16.42 -7.44 -14.96
C SER A 52 -15.62 -6.98 -16.19
N HIS A 53 -15.06 -7.94 -16.93
CA HIS A 53 -14.35 -7.65 -18.17
C HIS A 53 -15.36 -7.44 -19.32
N PRO A 54 -15.25 -6.35 -20.10
CA PRO A 54 -16.24 -6.02 -21.14
C PRO A 54 -16.54 -7.15 -22.13
N ILE A 55 -15.51 -7.96 -22.46
CA ILE A 55 -15.61 -9.05 -23.45
C ILE A 55 -15.66 -10.43 -22.80
N ARG A 56 -15.09 -10.60 -21.60
CA ARG A 56 -14.77 -11.94 -21.05
C ARG A 56 -15.55 -12.26 -19.77
N GLY A 57 -16.48 -11.40 -19.37
CA GLY A 57 -17.23 -11.52 -18.12
C GLY A 57 -16.36 -11.38 -16.87
N ILE A 58 -16.86 -11.87 -15.75
CA ILE A 58 -16.20 -11.77 -14.44
C ILE A 58 -14.90 -12.58 -14.45
N ARG A 59 -13.79 -11.94 -14.02
CA ARG A 59 -12.50 -12.62 -13.93
C ARG A 59 -11.59 -12.00 -12.86
N PRO A 60 -10.57 -12.74 -12.40
CA PRO A 60 -9.61 -12.21 -11.44
C PRO A 60 -8.81 -11.05 -12.03
N LEU A 61 -8.54 -10.04 -11.20
CA LEU A 61 -7.61 -8.98 -11.53
C LEU A 61 -6.17 -9.53 -11.48
N SER A 62 -5.41 -9.35 -12.58
CA SER A 62 -4.03 -9.81 -12.65
C SER A 62 -3.05 -8.70 -12.29
N LYS A 63 -1.89 -9.06 -11.75
CA LYS A 63 -0.77 -8.14 -11.48
C LYS A 63 -0.46 -7.26 -12.68
N TYR A 64 -0.40 -7.83 -13.89
CA TYR A 64 -0.14 -7.07 -15.11
C TYR A 64 -1.18 -5.95 -15.34
N LYS A 65 -2.47 -6.23 -15.15
CA LYS A 65 -3.53 -5.23 -15.33
C LYS A 65 -3.46 -4.13 -14.27
N VAL A 66 -3.20 -4.48 -13.01
CA VAL A 66 -2.98 -3.52 -11.92
C VAL A 66 -1.82 -2.60 -12.25
N MET A 67 -0.65 -3.18 -12.55
CA MET A 67 0.57 -2.41 -12.84
C MET A 67 0.39 -1.50 -14.05
N ARG A 68 -0.31 -1.95 -15.09
CA ARG A 68 -0.61 -1.11 -16.27
C ARG A 68 -1.49 0.08 -15.91
N LYS A 69 -2.48 -0.09 -15.03
CA LYS A 69 -3.34 0.99 -14.55
C LYS A 69 -2.57 1.99 -13.69
N ILE A 70 -1.77 1.50 -12.74
CA ILE A 70 -0.90 2.34 -11.91
C ILE A 70 0.08 3.13 -12.77
N ALA A 71 0.76 2.48 -13.72
CA ALA A 71 1.69 3.15 -14.62
C ALA A 71 1.01 4.21 -15.49
N LYS A 72 -0.22 3.95 -15.96
CA LYS A 72 -1.01 4.94 -16.70
C LYS A 72 -1.35 6.16 -15.82
N ALA A 73 -1.77 5.93 -14.58
CA ALA A 73 -2.09 7.00 -13.64
C ALA A 73 -0.85 7.80 -13.24
N ALA A 74 0.29 7.16 -12.97
CA ALA A 74 1.54 7.85 -12.69
C ALA A 74 1.99 8.73 -13.88
N LYS A 75 1.88 8.23 -15.11
CA LYS A 75 2.23 8.99 -16.32
C LYS A 75 1.33 10.20 -16.59
N SER A 76 0.11 10.23 -16.06
CA SER A 76 -0.79 11.37 -16.24
C SER A 76 -0.52 12.52 -15.28
N HIS A 77 0.43 12.37 -14.35
CA HIS A 77 0.79 13.40 -13.38
C HIS A 77 2.25 13.80 -13.57
N ILE A 78 2.50 15.10 -13.71
CA ILE A 78 3.85 15.65 -13.85
C ILE A 78 4.63 15.35 -12.56
N GLY A 79 5.90 14.99 -12.69
CA GLY A 79 6.78 14.74 -11.53
C GLY A 79 6.61 13.37 -10.86
N PHE A 80 5.61 12.55 -11.23
CA PHE A 80 5.47 11.21 -10.67
C PHE A 80 6.48 10.21 -11.28
N PRO A 81 7.25 9.49 -10.45
CA PRO A 81 8.19 8.50 -10.95
C PRO A 81 7.46 7.27 -11.53
N ASN A 82 8.14 6.53 -12.40
CA ASN A 82 7.62 5.26 -12.90
C ASN A 82 7.55 4.22 -11.76
N LEU A 83 6.36 4.01 -11.22
CA LEU A 83 6.11 3.10 -10.12
C LEU A 83 6.20 1.64 -10.58
N LYS A 84 7.20 0.92 -10.08
CA LYS A 84 7.31 -0.54 -10.21
C LYS A 84 6.66 -1.22 -9.01
N GLY A 85 6.26 -2.48 -9.15
CA GLY A 85 5.60 -3.22 -8.07
C GLY A 85 6.42 -3.25 -6.77
N HIS A 86 7.73 -3.42 -6.86
CA HIS A 86 8.62 -3.37 -5.69
C HIS A 86 8.67 -1.98 -5.03
N SER A 87 8.55 -0.91 -5.83
CA SER A 87 8.49 0.47 -5.34
C SER A 87 7.25 0.72 -4.49
N LEU A 88 6.14 0.01 -4.72
CA LEU A 88 4.92 0.12 -3.91
C LEU A 88 5.14 -0.46 -2.50
N CYS A 89 5.82 -1.61 -2.38
CA CYS A 89 6.15 -2.21 -1.09
C CYS A 89 7.08 -1.31 -0.28
N ILE A 90 8.16 -0.82 -0.90
CA ILE A 90 9.11 0.08 -0.22
C ILE A 90 8.43 1.42 0.12
N GLY A 91 7.67 1.98 -0.80
CA GLY A 91 6.94 3.23 -0.58
C GLY A 91 5.95 3.13 0.59
N GLY A 92 5.21 2.03 0.70
CA GLY A 92 4.32 1.78 1.84
C GLY A 92 5.08 1.64 3.16
N THR A 93 6.27 1.02 3.15
CA THR A 93 7.14 0.92 4.33
C THR A 93 7.56 2.31 4.80
N LEU A 94 8.07 3.13 3.87
CA LEU A 94 8.46 4.49 4.16
C LEU A 94 7.27 5.32 4.67
N PHE A 95 6.09 5.17 4.07
CA PHE A 95 4.87 5.85 4.51
C PHE A 95 4.56 5.58 5.98
N TYR A 96 4.60 4.31 6.41
CA TYR A 96 4.34 3.96 7.81
C TYR A 96 5.47 4.39 8.76
N LEU A 97 6.73 4.35 8.31
CA LEU A 97 7.85 4.86 9.11
C LEU A 97 7.74 6.36 9.37
N LEU A 98 7.29 7.14 8.38
CA LEU A 98 7.06 8.58 8.54
C LEU A 98 5.88 8.91 9.45
N LYS A 99 5.00 7.93 9.69
CA LYS A 99 3.95 7.94 10.71
C LYS A 99 4.40 7.35 12.05
N GLU A 100 5.72 7.17 12.22
CA GLU A 100 6.35 6.70 13.47
C GLU A 100 5.90 5.29 13.89
N ILE A 101 5.42 4.49 12.92
CA ILE A 101 5.06 3.10 13.20
C ILE A 101 6.36 2.28 13.39
N PRO A 102 6.47 1.50 14.48
CA PRO A 102 7.65 0.68 14.75
C PRO A 102 7.99 -0.33 13.65
N PHE A 103 9.28 -0.63 13.51
CA PHE A 103 9.80 -1.52 12.48
C PHE A 103 9.24 -2.95 12.54
N ASP A 104 9.07 -3.49 13.74
CA ASP A 104 8.49 -4.83 13.98
C ASP A 104 7.01 -4.88 13.59
N VAL A 105 6.27 -3.79 13.83
CA VAL A 105 4.88 -3.65 13.38
C VAL A 105 4.82 -3.58 11.85
N ILE A 106 5.66 -2.77 11.20
CA ILE A 106 5.72 -2.69 9.73
C ILE A 106 6.14 -4.03 9.12
N LYS A 107 7.11 -4.73 9.74
CA LYS A 107 7.51 -6.07 9.33
C LYS A 107 6.35 -7.06 9.41
N THR A 108 5.55 -6.97 10.46
CA THR A 108 4.32 -7.76 10.64
C THR A 108 3.29 -7.43 9.55
N MET A 109 3.06 -6.15 9.27
CA MET A 109 2.17 -5.69 8.18
C MET A 109 2.63 -6.20 6.80
N GLY A 110 3.94 -6.11 6.53
CA GLY A 110 4.56 -6.58 5.29
C GLY A 110 4.71 -8.10 5.19
N ARG A 111 4.46 -8.82 6.30
CA ARG A 111 4.57 -10.27 6.43
C ARG A 111 5.95 -10.79 6.03
N TRP A 112 6.97 -10.06 6.44
CA TRP A 112 8.36 -10.41 6.15
C TRP A 112 8.94 -11.29 7.25
N SER A 113 9.60 -12.37 6.85
CA SER A 113 10.33 -13.22 7.78
C SER A 113 11.66 -12.60 8.22
N GLY A 114 12.33 -11.88 7.32
CA GLY A 114 13.65 -11.27 7.57
C GLY A 114 13.65 -9.74 7.52
N GLU A 115 14.81 -9.17 7.80
CA GLU A 115 15.06 -7.71 7.85
C GLU A 115 15.56 -7.13 6.52
N SER A 116 15.52 -7.88 5.42
CA SER A 116 16.10 -7.42 4.14
C SER A 116 15.44 -6.15 3.59
N PHE A 117 14.22 -5.83 4.03
CA PHE A 117 13.54 -4.59 3.69
C PHE A 117 14.28 -3.33 4.19
N THR A 118 15.06 -3.46 5.27
CA THR A 118 15.83 -2.35 5.86
C THR A 118 16.88 -1.79 4.88
N LEU A 119 17.40 -2.65 4.00
CA LEU A 119 18.37 -2.27 2.95
C LEU A 119 17.79 -1.32 1.90
N TYR A 120 16.47 -1.26 1.79
CA TYR A 120 15.78 -0.50 0.76
C TYR A 120 15.08 0.75 1.30
N LEU A 121 15.26 1.04 2.59
CA LEU A 121 14.74 2.26 3.20
C LEU A 121 15.37 3.48 2.54
N ARG A 122 14.58 4.55 2.46
CA ARG A 122 14.97 5.84 1.89
C ARG A 122 14.64 6.94 2.89
N HIS A 123 15.17 8.13 2.66
CA HIS A 123 14.93 9.29 3.52
C HIS A 123 15.28 9.03 5.00
N HIS A 124 16.42 8.37 5.27
CA HIS A 124 16.89 8.05 6.62
C HIS A 124 16.88 9.26 7.56
N ALA A 125 17.24 10.45 7.06
CA ALA A 125 17.19 11.68 7.85
C ALA A 125 15.79 11.97 8.42
N LEU A 126 14.72 11.77 7.64
CA LEU A 126 13.35 11.96 8.11
C LEU A 126 12.91 10.86 9.07
N VAL A 127 13.27 9.62 8.78
CA VAL A 127 12.94 8.47 9.65
C VAL A 127 13.63 8.61 11.01
N LEU A 128 14.86 9.13 11.03
CA LEU A 128 15.66 9.29 12.25
C LEU A 128 15.40 10.63 12.97
N ALA A 129 14.85 11.64 12.30
CA ALA A 129 14.66 12.98 12.86
C ALA A 129 13.93 13.00 14.23
N PRO A 130 12.86 12.21 14.47
CA PRO A 130 12.21 12.16 15.79
C PRO A 130 13.15 11.68 16.91
N PHE A 131 14.17 10.88 16.59
CA PHE A 131 15.11 10.32 17.56
C PHE A 131 16.37 11.19 17.75
N LEU A 132 16.70 12.01 16.75
CA LEU A 132 17.90 12.85 16.76
C LEU A 132 17.66 14.27 17.28
N GLN A 133 16.39 14.69 17.40
CA GLN A 133 16.04 16.05 17.77
C GLN A 133 15.20 16.09 19.05
N SER A 134 15.52 17.04 19.93
CA SER A 134 14.75 17.32 21.14
C SER A 134 13.55 18.27 20.91
N LYS A 135 13.37 18.78 19.68
CA LYS A 135 12.36 19.79 19.33
C LYS A 135 11.44 19.31 18.20
N PRO A 136 10.15 19.06 18.46
CA PRO A 136 9.19 18.58 17.47
C PRO A 136 8.99 19.53 16.27
N GLU A 137 9.10 20.84 16.48
CA GLU A 137 8.93 21.88 15.45
C GLU A 137 9.87 21.67 14.24
N THR A 138 11.11 21.23 14.50
CA THR A 138 12.14 21.06 13.47
C THR A 138 11.87 19.86 12.56
N LEU A 139 11.17 18.83 13.06
CA LEU A 139 10.72 17.68 12.26
C LEU A 139 9.75 18.09 11.14
N ASN A 140 8.82 19.00 11.44
CA ASN A 140 7.83 19.46 10.47
C ASN A 140 8.48 20.27 9.34
N SER A 141 9.42 21.16 9.67
CA SER A 141 10.21 21.89 8.66
C SER A 141 11.03 20.96 7.76
N LEU A 142 11.66 19.93 8.34
CA LEU A 142 12.42 18.93 7.58
C LEU A 142 11.51 18.11 6.66
N LYS A 143 10.32 17.71 7.12
CA LYS A 143 9.32 16.99 6.30
C LYS A 143 8.95 17.82 5.07
N GLN A 144 8.67 19.11 5.22
CA GLN A 144 8.31 20.00 4.10
C GLN A 144 9.46 20.20 3.10
N TYR A 145 10.71 20.29 3.58
CA TYR A 145 11.87 20.47 2.71
C TYR A 145 12.22 19.20 1.91
N ILE A 146 12.19 18.03 2.56
CA ILE A 146 12.64 16.75 1.95
C ILE A 146 11.52 16.05 1.16
N LEU A 147 10.26 16.24 1.55
CA LEU A 147 9.08 15.72 0.85
C LEU A 147 8.20 16.91 0.45
N PRO A 148 8.59 17.67 -0.59
CA PRO A 148 7.75 18.76 -1.06
C PRO A 148 6.39 18.21 -1.48
N PRO A 149 5.30 18.96 -1.24
CA PRO A 149 3.97 18.55 -1.67
C PRO A 149 4.01 18.27 -3.17
N VAL A 150 3.41 17.14 -3.54
CA VAL A 150 3.30 16.78 -4.96
C VAL A 150 2.34 17.77 -5.60
N GLN A 151 2.87 18.66 -6.44
CA GLN A 151 2.11 19.65 -7.21
C GLN A 151 1.25 18.98 -8.29
#